data_AF-A0A2P7ATR7-F1
#
_entry.id   AF-A0A2P7ATR7-F1
#
_cell.length_a   1.000
_cell.length_b   1.000
_cell.length_c   1.000
_cell.angle_alpha   90.00
_cell.angle_beta   90.00
_cell.angle_gamma   90.00
#
_symmetry.space_group_name_H-M   'P 1'
#
loop_
_entity.id
_entity.type
_entity.pdbx_description
1 polymer ?
#
loop_
_entity_poly.entity_id
_entity_poly.type
_entity_poly.pdbx_seq_one_letter_code
_entity_poly.pdbx_strand_id
1 'polypeptide(L)'
;MLVAAALTACTTAGGRSGSEGQVTSDAKTLVTVSYQCQDALGREPHYSAIESSETILKALGKTADDADRTVRGWLKDVIAGPKQPTDFDAKTCKDRLLTLAEKVRAGYEAVKAPG
;
A
#
# COMPACT_ATOMS: atom_id res chain seq x y z
N MET A 1 -48.86 26.59 16.76
CA MET A 1 -47.95 27.22 15.77
C MET A 1 -46.59 26.55 15.95
N LEU A 2 -46.20 25.57 15.11
CA LEU A 2 -45.38 25.78 13.89
C LEU A 2 -44.03 26.46 14.27
N VAL A 3 -42.82 25.92 14.12
CA VAL A 3 -42.22 25.06 13.06
C VAL A 3 -40.83 24.48 13.48
N ALA A 4 -40.48 23.31 12.93
CA ALA A 4 -39.16 22.73 12.56
C ALA A 4 -38.04 22.58 13.61
N ALA A 5 -37.53 21.37 13.86
CA ALA A 5 -36.72 20.50 12.98
C ALA A 5 -35.34 21.10 12.65
N ALA A 6 -34.35 20.75 13.46
CA ALA A 6 -32.96 20.63 13.03
C ALA A 6 -32.48 19.24 13.46
N LEU A 7 -32.73 18.27 12.57
CA LEU A 7 -31.95 17.04 12.49
C LEU A 7 -30.52 17.46 12.14
N THR A 8 -29.68 17.77 13.14
CA THR A 8 -28.24 17.63 12.96
C THR A 8 -27.97 16.14 12.90
N ALA A 9 -28.10 15.61 11.70
CA ALA A 9 -27.37 14.45 11.26
C ALA A 9 -25.92 14.65 11.71
N CYS A 10 -25.53 13.95 12.77
CA CYS A 10 -24.15 13.53 12.91
C CYS A 10 -23.89 12.61 11.71
N THR A 11 -23.60 13.20 10.56
CA THR A 11 -22.73 12.57 9.58
C THR A 11 -21.45 12.31 10.35
N THR A 12 -21.36 11.11 10.92
CA THR A 12 -20.08 10.41 10.97
C THR A 12 -19.66 10.24 9.51
N ALA A 13 -19.15 11.31 8.93
CA ALA A 13 -18.08 11.25 7.97
C ALA A 13 -16.91 10.62 8.73
N GLY A 14 -17.02 9.29 8.96
CA GLY A 14 -15.90 8.45 9.31
C GLY A 14 -15.00 8.54 8.10
N GLY A 15 -14.12 9.53 8.13
CA GLY A 15 -13.20 9.84 7.06
C GLY A 15 -12.39 8.62 6.73
N ARG A 16 -12.78 7.91 5.68
CA ARG A 16 -11.81 7.26 4.80
C ARG A 16 -11.23 8.35 3.90
N SER A 17 -10.60 9.35 4.51
CA SER A 17 -9.59 10.11 3.80
C SER A 17 -8.38 9.18 3.82
N GLY A 18 -8.19 8.43 2.73
CA GLY A 18 -6.92 7.75 2.53
C GLY A 18 -5.86 8.83 2.59
N SER A 19 -5.05 8.86 3.64
CA SER A 19 -3.95 9.82 3.71
C SER A 19 -2.81 9.30 2.85
N GLU A 20 -2.05 10.19 2.22
CA GLU A 20 -0.86 9.82 1.44
C GLU A 20 0.12 8.95 2.26
N GLY A 21 0.18 9.18 3.57
CA GLY A 21 0.93 8.36 4.51
C GLY A 21 0.42 6.92 4.62
N GLN A 22 -0.89 6.72 4.63
CA GLN A 22 -1.49 5.38 4.62
C GLN A 22 -1.21 4.66 3.30
N VAL A 23 -1.35 5.33 2.16
CA VAL A 23 -1.04 4.76 0.84
C VAL A 23 0.44 4.36 0.75
N THR A 24 1.33 5.20 1.27
CA THR A 24 2.76 4.92 1.34
C THR A 24 3.06 3.71 2.23
N SER A 25 2.40 3.58 3.38
CA SER A 25 2.54 2.44 4.29
C SER A 25 2.03 1.14 3.65
N ASP A 26 0.90 1.20 2.95
CA ASP A 26 0.33 0.05 2.25
C ASP A 26 1.24 -0.37 1.08
N ALA A 27 1.81 0.58 0.34
CA ALA A 27 2.80 0.32 -0.71
C ALA A 27 4.07 -0.34 -0.14
N LYS A 28 4.60 0.15 0.99
CA LYS A 28 5.73 -0.50 1.69
C LYS A 28 5.40 -1.95 2.06
N THR A 29 4.18 -2.19 2.53
CA THR A 29 3.72 -3.55 2.89
C THR A 29 3.64 -4.44 1.65
N LEU A 30 3.15 -3.93 0.53
CA LEU A 30 3.12 -4.64 -0.75
C LEU A 30 4.53 -5.06 -1.20
N VAL A 31 5.50 -4.15 -1.16
CA VAL A 31 6.91 -4.48 -1.49
C VAL A 31 7.45 -5.57 -0.58
N THR A 32 7.23 -5.42 0.72
CA THR A 32 7.72 -6.36 1.75
C THR A 32 7.17 -7.76 1.52
N VAL A 33 5.85 -7.90 1.39
CA VAL A 33 5.22 -9.21 1.18
C VAL A 33 5.58 -9.80 -0.19
N SER A 34 5.76 -8.96 -1.22
CA SER A 34 6.19 -9.44 -2.54
C SER A 34 7.57 -10.09 -2.48
N TYR A 35 8.51 -9.44 -1.81
CA TYR A 35 9.85 -9.99 -1.59
C TYR A 35 9.77 -11.31 -0.81
N GLN A 36 9.04 -11.34 0.31
CA GLN A 36 8.89 -12.52 1.15
C GLN A 36 8.30 -13.71 0.39
N CYS A 37 7.28 -13.45 -0.42
CA CYS A 37 6.65 -14.47 -1.25
C CYS A 37 7.58 -15.02 -2.32
N GLN A 38 8.42 -14.18 -2.91
CA GLN A 38 9.38 -14.64 -3.92
C GLN A 38 10.48 -15.49 -3.27
N ASP A 39 11.03 -15.02 -2.15
CA ASP A 39 12.04 -15.73 -1.35
C ASP A 39 11.52 -17.11 -0.89
N ALA A 40 10.31 -17.17 -0.32
CA ALA A 40 9.71 -18.41 0.15
C ALA A 40 9.41 -19.42 -0.98
N LEU A 41 9.07 -18.93 -2.17
CA LEU A 41 8.83 -19.77 -3.35
C LEU A 41 10.12 -20.19 -4.07
N GLY A 42 11.30 -19.82 -3.55
CA GLY A 42 12.59 -20.07 -4.19
C GLY A 42 12.73 -19.39 -5.55
N ARG A 43 11.95 -18.33 -5.78
CA ARG A 43 11.99 -17.53 -7.02
C ARG A 43 12.85 -16.31 -6.76
N GLU A 44 13.57 -15.88 -7.78
CA GLU A 44 14.28 -14.61 -7.70
C GLU A 44 13.25 -13.47 -7.49
N PRO A 45 13.52 -12.54 -6.56
CA PRO A 45 12.57 -11.48 -6.29
C PRO A 45 12.36 -10.57 -7.51
N HIS A 46 11.21 -10.70 -8.16
CA HIS A 46 10.82 -9.88 -9.30
C HIS A 46 10.36 -8.48 -8.86
N TYR A 47 10.94 -7.47 -9.51
CA TYR A 47 10.79 -6.04 -9.23
C TYR A 47 9.41 -5.42 -9.54
N SER A 48 8.40 -6.21 -9.90
CA SER A 48 7.09 -5.67 -10.29
C SER A 48 6.40 -4.89 -9.16
N ALA A 49 6.54 -5.33 -7.91
CA ALA A 49 6.03 -4.59 -6.74
C ALA A 49 6.83 -3.32 -6.44
N ILE A 50 8.11 -3.29 -6.83
CA ILE A 50 9.02 -2.16 -6.67
C ILE A 50 8.63 -1.06 -7.65
N GLU A 51 8.52 -1.39 -8.94
CA GLU A 51 8.11 -0.46 -9.99
C GLU A 51 6.70 0.10 -9.74
N SER A 52 5.78 -0.74 -9.28
CA SER A 52 4.42 -0.32 -8.92
C SER A 52 4.43 0.68 -7.75
N SER A 53 5.22 0.40 -6.70
CA SER A 53 5.32 1.28 -5.54
C SER A 53 6.03 2.59 -5.86
N GLU A 54 7.08 2.57 -6.68
CA GLU A 54 7.73 3.78 -7.18
C GLU A 54 6.76 4.64 -7.99
N THR A 55 5.92 4.02 -8.83
CA THR A 55 4.91 4.72 -9.61
C THR A 55 3.89 5.43 -8.72
N ILE A 56 3.44 4.76 -7.65
CA ILE A 56 2.53 5.36 -6.67
C ILE A 56 3.22 6.53 -5.96
N LEU A 57 4.46 6.35 -5.48
CA LEU A 57 5.21 7.41 -4.81
C LEU A 57 5.41 8.65 -5.70
N LYS A 58 5.75 8.44 -6.98
CA LYS A 58 5.84 9.52 -7.97
C LYS A 58 4.49 10.23 -8.15
N ALA A 59 3.41 9.48 -8.20
CA ALA A 59 2.07 10.04 -8.34
C ALA A 59 1.59 10.80 -7.09
N LEU A 60 2.15 10.50 -5.92
CA LEU A 60 1.99 11.26 -4.66
C LEU A 60 2.95 12.46 -4.56
N GLY A 61 3.64 12.83 -5.64
CA GLY A 61 4.47 14.02 -5.70
C GLY A 61 5.94 13.83 -5.30
N LYS A 62 6.41 12.59 -5.04
CA LYS A 62 7.86 12.35 -4.89
C LYS A 62 8.57 12.46 -6.24
N THR A 63 9.81 12.94 -6.21
CA THR A 63 10.69 12.87 -7.37
C THR A 63 11.01 11.42 -7.71
N ALA A 64 11.44 11.15 -8.95
CA ALA A 64 11.83 9.81 -9.38
C ALA A 64 12.96 9.26 -8.49
N ASP A 65 13.97 10.08 -8.20
CA ASP A 65 15.13 9.70 -7.38
C ASP A 65 14.73 9.43 -5.92
N ASP A 66 13.82 10.23 -5.35
CA ASP A 66 13.34 10.00 -3.99
C ASP A 66 12.45 8.76 -3.89
N ALA A 67 11.64 8.49 -4.92
CA ALA A 67 10.82 7.29 -4.98
C ALA A 67 11.70 6.02 -5.06
N ASP A 68 12.65 5.96 -5.99
CA ASP A 68 13.61 4.84 -6.10
C ASP A 68 14.39 4.64 -4.80
N ARG A 69 14.97 5.72 -4.24
CA ARG A 69 15.71 5.65 -2.97
C ARG A 69 14.85 5.12 -1.83
N THR A 70 13.59 5.56 -1.76
CA THR A 70 12.65 5.12 -0.73
C THR A 70 12.35 3.63 -0.85
N VAL A 71 11.99 3.15 -2.04
CA VAL A 71 11.65 1.74 -2.26
C VAL A 71 12.87 0.83 -2.08
N ARG A 72 14.05 1.24 -2.57
CA ARG A 72 15.32 0.55 -2.29
C ARG A 72 15.65 0.50 -0.81
N GLY A 73 15.37 1.58 -0.07
CA GLY A 73 15.50 1.60 1.38
C GLY A 73 14.64 0.54 2.05
N TRP A 74 13.36 0.45 1.66
CA TRP A 74 12.46 -0.58 2.18
C TRP A 74 12.95 -2.00 1.88
N LEU A 75 13.45 -2.26 0.68
CA LEU A 75 14.01 -3.57 0.34
C LEU A 75 15.24 -3.92 1.17
N LYS A 76 16.14 -2.96 1.36
CA LYS A 76 17.32 -3.15 2.22
C LYS A 76 16.91 -3.54 3.63
N ASP A 77 15.90 -2.86 4.19
CA ASP A 77 15.38 -3.18 5.53
C ASP A 77 14.78 -4.59 5.58
N VAL A 78 14.08 -5.02 4.53
CA VAL A 78 13.47 -6.36 4.45
C VAL A 78 14.55 -7.45 4.33
N ILE A 79 15.57 -7.23 3.49
CA ILE A 79 16.69 -8.16 3.28
C ILE A 79 17.56 -8.27 4.55
N ALA A 80 17.82 -7.15 5.23
CA ALA A 80 18.59 -7.12 6.47
C ALA A 80 17.78 -7.56 7.70
N GLY A 81 16.45 -7.63 7.57
CA GLY A 81 15.54 -8.05 8.62
C GLY A 81 15.65 -9.55 8.96
N PRO A 82 15.01 -9.99 10.06
CA PRO A 82 14.96 -11.40 10.40
C PRO A 82 14.33 -12.21 9.26
N LYS A 83 14.87 -13.42 9.03
CA LYS A 83 14.29 -14.38 8.07
C LYS A 83 12.81 -14.53 8.35
N GLN A 84 12.01 -14.29 7.33
CA GLN A 84 10.57 -14.21 7.43
C GLN A 84 9.97 -15.62 7.45
N PRO A 85 8.73 -15.77 7.95
CA PRO A 85 8.12 -17.09 8.13
C PRO A 85 8.04 -17.84 6.79
N THR A 86 8.39 -19.12 6.81
CA THR A 86 8.43 -20.00 5.62
C THR A 86 7.06 -20.57 5.24
N ASP A 87 5.97 -20.02 5.77
CA ASP A 87 4.60 -20.49 5.58
C ASP A 87 3.92 -19.88 4.33
N PHE A 88 4.67 -19.13 3.54
CA PHE A 88 4.23 -18.57 2.26
C PHE A 88 4.21 -19.64 1.15
N ASP A 89 3.09 -20.35 1.02
CA ASP A 89 2.80 -21.14 -0.18
C ASP A 89 2.33 -20.25 -1.36
N ALA A 90 2.35 -20.80 -2.58
CA ALA A 90 2.05 -20.03 -3.79
C ALA A 90 0.64 -19.44 -3.82
N LYS A 91 -0.34 -20.14 -3.23
CA LYS A 91 -1.74 -19.69 -3.17
C LYS A 91 -1.87 -18.55 -2.16
N THR A 92 -1.34 -18.77 -0.95
CA THR A 92 -1.32 -17.77 0.12
C THR A 92 -0.63 -16.49 -0.33
N CYS A 93 0.48 -16.60 -1.06
CA CYS A 93 1.16 -15.47 -1.64
C CYS A 93 0.34 -14.72 -2.67
N LYS A 94 -0.26 -15.42 -3.62
CA LYS A 94 -1.12 -14.80 -4.63
C LYS A 94 -2.27 -14.03 -3.99
N ASP A 95 -2.99 -14.65 -3.06
CA ASP A 95 -4.18 -14.06 -2.44
C ASP A 95 -3.82 -12.82 -1.61
N ARG A 96 -2.71 -12.88 -0.87
CA ARG A 96 -2.22 -11.76 -0.05
C ARG A 96 -1.72 -10.61 -0.91
N LEU A 97 -1.01 -10.90 -2.00
CA LEU A 97 -0.52 -9.87 -2.93
C LEU A 97 -1.66 -9.17 -3.67
N LEU A 98 -2.66 -9.92 -4.14
CA LEU A 98 -3.85 -9.34 -4.76
C LEU A 98 -4.61 -8.43 -3.79
N THR A 99 -4.78 -8.88 -2.54
CA THR A 99 -5.45 -8.09 -1.50
C THR A 99 -4.70 -6.78 -1.21
N LEU A 100 -3.37 -6.84 -1.08
CA LEU A 100 -2.53 -5.66 -0.84
C LEU A 100 -2.53 -4.72 -2.04
N ALA A 101 -2.42 -5.24 -3.26
CA ALA A 101 -2.47 -4.44 -4.48
C ALA A 101 -3.80 -3.68 -4.59
N GLU A 102 -4.92 -4.35 -4.31
CA GLU A 102 -6.24 -3.71 -4.32
C GLU A 102 -6.37 -2.65 -3.22
N LYS A 103 -5.86 -2.92 -2.01
CA LYS A 103 -5.84 -1.95 -0.92
C LYS A 103 -5.06 -0.69 -1.29
N VAL A 104 -3.89 -0.86 -1.87
CA VAL A 104 -3.02 0.23 -2.32
C VAL A 104 -3.71 1.03 -3.44
N ARG A 105 -4.31 0.35 -4.42
CA ARG A 105 -5.08 0.98 -5.50
C ARG A 105 -6.24 1.81 -4.95
N ALA A 106 -7.08 1.23 -4.10
CA ALA A 106 -8.23 1.92 -3.52
C ALA A 106 -7.81 3.12 -2.67
N GLY A 107 -6.74 3.00 -1.88
CA GLY A 107 -6.18 4.11 -1.12
C GLY A 107 -5.66 5.23 -2.01
N TYR A 108 -4.92 4.89 -3.07
CA TYR A 108 -4.41 5.85 -4.03
C TYR A 108 -5.53 6.59 -4.79
N GLU A 109 -6.56 5.88 -5.27
CA GLU A 109 -7.72 6.50 -5.92
C GLU A 109 -8.46 7.45 -4.96
N ALA A 110 -8.56 7.10 -3.66
CA ALA A 110 -9.17 7.96 -2.66
C ALA A 110 -8.36 9.24 -2.36
N VAL A 111 -7.03 9.19 -2.49
CA VAL A 111 -6.16 10.37 -2.42
C VAL A 111 -6.31 11.24 -3.67
N LYS A 112 -6.45 10.61 -4.84
CA LYS A 112 -6.51 11.32 -6.12
C LYS A 112 -7.87 11.89 -6.48
N ALA A 113 -8.95 11.40 -5.88
CA ALA A 113 -10.28 11.94 -6.09
C ALA A 113 -10.32 13.41 -5.61
N PRO A 114 -10.50 14.39 -6.52
CA PRO A 114 -10.72 15.77 -6.08
C PRO A 114 -12.02 15.79 -5.27
N GLY A 115 -11.96 16.37 -4.07
CA GLY A 115 -13.16 16.67 -3.27
C GLY A 115 -14.08 17.67 -3.98
#